data_AF-A0A0F8ZEL0-F1
#
_entry.id   AF-A0A0F8ZEL0-F1
#
_cell.length_a   1.000
_cell.length_b   1.000
_cell.length_c   1.000
_cell.angle_alpha   90.00
_cell.angle_beta   90.00
_cell.angle_gamma   90.00
#
_symmetry.space_group_name_H-M   'P 1'
#
loop_
_entity.id
_entity.type
_entity.pdbx_description
1 polymer ?
#
loop_
_entity_poly.entity_id
_entity_poly.type
_entity_poly.pdbx_seq_one_letter_code
_entity_poly.pdbx_strand_id
1 'polypeptide(L)'
;MRHRRKGRKLGRNPSHQRALLRNLASALILTERDAEFDDNAPKVRGRIVTTLSKAKEVRPLVERCVTIARRALPHQEAADQLEPDAERNTEQWRTWRQSDQYRDWNQTIAPVVAARRRLLKLLGDKQAVRILFDDIAPRFQDRPGGYTRILRLAQRCRALH
;
A
#
# COMPACT_ATOMS: atom_id res chain seq x y z
N MET A 1 -6.16 -32.77 10.04
CA MET A 1 -5.42 -31.55 9.64
C MET A 1 -5.13 -31.61 8.14
N ARG A 2 -5.15 -30.49 7.40
CA ARG A 2 -4.65 -30.49 6.01
C ARG A 2 -3.17 -30.12 6.03
N HIS A 3 -2.29 -31.06 5.73
CA HIS A 3 -0.85 -30.82 5.73
C HIS A 3 -0.44 -29.82 4.63
N ARG A 4 0.52 -28.94 4.94
CA ARG A 4 1.16 -27.97 4.02
C ARG A 4 0.20 -27.00 3.31
N ARG A 5 -1.02 -26.79 3.81
CA ARG A 5 -1.94 -25.78 3.26
C ARG A 5 -1.90 -24.49 4.06
N LYS A 6 -1.41 -23.42 3.44
CA LYS A 6 -1.38 -22.07 4.02
C LYS A 6 -2.69 -21.34 3.73
N GLY A 7 -3.22 -20.68 4.75
CA GLY A 7 -4.39 -19.81 4.64
C GLY A 7 -5.74 -20.52 4.75
N ARG A 8 -6.79 -19.73 4.98
CA ARG A 8 -8.18 -20.18 5.17
C ARG A 8 -9.00 -19.86 3.92
N LYS A 9 -9.99 -20.69 3.60
CA LYS A 9 -10.94 -20.44 2.49
C LYS A 9 -11.99 -19.35 2.80
N LEU A 10 -12.20 -19.03 4.09
CA LEU A 10 -13.19 -18.04 4.56
C LEU A 10 -14.62 -18.27 4.03
N GLY A 11 -14.98 -19.53 3.72
CA GLY A 11 -16.28 -19.88 3.13
C GLY A 11 -16.54 -19.28 1.75
N ARG A 12 -15.50 -18.97 0.97
CA ARG A 12 -15.60 -18.30 -0.34
C ARG A 12 -14.84 -19.07 -1.42
N ASN A 13 -15.21 -18.83 -2.68
CA ASN A 13 -14.41 -19.25 -3.82
C ASN A 13 -13.10 -18.43 -3.89
N PRO A 14 -12.05 -18.89 -4.61
CA PRO A 14 -10.77 -18.20 -4.68
C PRO A 14 -10.83 -16.78 -5.28
N SER A 15 -11.78 -16.51 -6.18
CA SER A 15 -11.94 -15.17 -6.79
C SER A 15 -12.48 -14.17 -5.76
N HIS A 16 -13.58 -14.51 -5.09
CA HIS A 16 -14.21 -13.71 -4.04
C HIS A 16 -13.29 -13.55 -2.83
N GLN A 17 -12.50 -14.58 -2.50
CA GLN A 17 -11.50 -14.47 -1.44
C GLN A 17 -10.44 -13.43 -1.80
N ARG A 18 -9.90 -13.44 -3.03
CA ARG A 18 -8.92 -12.43 -3.48
C ARG A 18 -9.51 -11.03 -3.46
N ALA A 19 -10.74 -10.86 -3.94
CA ALA A 19 -11.45 -9.57 -3.89
C ALA A 19 -11.65 -9.08 -2.45
N LEU A 20 -12.10 -9.96 -1.54
CA LEU A 20 -12.26 -9.63 -0.13
C LEU A 20 -10.95 -9.17 0.52
N LEU A 21 -9.85 -9.90 0.30
CA LEU A 21 -8.55 -9.57 0.88
C LEU A 21 -7.99 -8.26 0.32
N ARG A 22 -8.15 -8.04 -0.99
CA ARG A 22 -7.82 -6.76 -1.64
C ARG A 22 -8.58 -5.61 -0.98
N ASN A 23 -9.90 -5.71 -0.89
CA ASN A 23 -10.73 -4.65 -0.34
C ASN A 23 -10.40 -4.37 1.13
N LEU A 24 -10.13 -5.39 1.95
CA LEU A 24 -9.72 -5.20 3.35
C LEU A 24 -8.34 -4.53 3.46
N ALA A 25 -7.39 -4.89 2.59
CA ALA A 25 -6.07 -4.27 2.58
C ALA A 25 -6.14 -2.79 2.15
N SER A 26 -6.87 -2.49 1.07
CA SER A 26 -7.08 -1.12 0.60
C SER A 26 -7.84 -0.29 1.63
N ALA A 27 -8.90 -0.83 2.22
CA ALA A 27 -9.67 -0.14 3.26
C ALA A 27 -8.80 0.22 4.47
N LEU A 28 -7.89 -0.67 4.91
CA LEU A 28 -6.96 -0.35 5.99
C LEU A 28 -6.05 0.83 5.63
N ILE A 29 -5.47 0.83 4.43
CA ILE A 29 -4.59 1.90 3.98
C ILE A 29 -5.36 3.22 3.83
N LEU A 30 -6.56 3.18 3.25
CA LEU A 30 -7.41 4.36 3.04
C LEU A 30 -7.89 5.01 4.35
N THR A 31 -7.72 4.36 5.51
CA THR A 31 -8.00 5.00 6.80
C THR A 31 -6.97 6.06 7.20
N GLU A 32 -5.81 6.08 6.57
CA GLU A 32 -4.77 7.11 6.81
C GLU A 32 -5.01 8.38 6.00
N ARG A 33 -5.97 8.38 5.05
CA ARG A 33 -6.31 9.57 4.28
C ARG A 33 -6.81 10.69 5.20
N ASP A 34 -6.61 11.93 4.78
CA ASP A 34 -7.35 13.03 5.35
C ASP A 34 -8.82 12.92 4.97
N ALA A 35 -9.69 12.92 5.98
CA ALA A 35 -11.11 12.60 5.87
C ALA A 35 -11.96 13.54 6.72
N GLU A 36 -11.43 14.72 7.08
CA GLU A 36 -12.13 15.71 7.90
C GLU A 36 -13.49 16.14 7.33
N PHE A 37 -13.63 16.11 6.00
CA PHE A 37 -14.84 16.51 5.28
C PHE A 37 -15.59 15.33 4.63
N ASP A 38 -15.18 14.08 4.89
CA ASP A 38 -15.81 12.90 4.31
C ASP A 38 -16.96 12.40 5.20
N ASP A 39 -18.13 12.14 4.61
CA ASP A 39 -19.26 11.47 5.30
C ASP A 39 -18.89 10.09 5.86
N ASN A 40 -17.90 9.43 5.25
CA ASN A 40 -17.40 8.11 5.64
C ASN A 40 -15.98 8.19 6.22
N ALA A 41 -15.78 9.15 7.13
CA ALA A 41 -14.54 9.28 7.87
C ALA A 41 -14.23 8.02 8.71
N PRO A 42 -12.98 7.52 8.70
CA PRO A 42 -12.60 6.41 9.55
C PRO A 42 -12.62 6.84 11.01
N LYS A 43 -13.23 6.02 11.89
CA LYS A 43 -13.27 6.30 13.34
C LYS A 43 -11.87 6.44 13.97
N VAL A 44 -10.90 5.69 13.46
CA VAL A 44 -9.50 5.73 13.92
C VAL A 44 -8.59 5.56 12.70
N ARG A 45 -7.67 6.51 12.50
CA ARG A 45 -6.64 6.41 11.45
C ARG A 45 -5.77 5.16 11.63
N GLY A 46 -5.43 4.50 10.53
CA GLY A 46 -4.62 3.28 10.52
C GLY A 46 -5.29 2.03 11.11
N ARG A 47 -6.62 2.00 11.24
CA ARG A 47 -7.34 0.90 11.91
C ARG A 47 -8.64 0.51 11.19
N ILE A 48 -8.82 -0.80 11.02
CA ILE A 48 -10.11 -1.40 10.63
C ILE A 48 -10.56 -2.45 11.64
N VAL A 49 -11.87 -2.65 11.75
CA VAL A 49 -12.46 -3.69 12.61
C VAL A 49 -13.00 -4.83 11.75
N THR A 50 -12.43 -6.02 11.92
CA THR A 50 -12.85 -7.23 11.17
C THR A 50 -12.80 -8.48 12.05
N THR A 51 -13.16 -9.64 11.49
CA THR A 51 -13.07 -10.91 12.23
C THR A 51 -11.62 -11.35 12.38
N LEU A 52 -11.30 -12.06 13.45
CA LEU A 52 -9.94 -12.58 13.68
C LEU A 52 -9.43 -13.43 12.51
N SER A 53 -10.31 -14.24 11.91
CA SER A 53 -9.98 -15.03 10.73
C SER A 53 -9.60 -14.15 9.54
N LYS A 54 -10.39 -13.13 9.21
CA LYS A 54 -10.10 -12.19 8.12
C LYS A 54 -8.82 -11.40 8.39
N ALA A 55 -8.62 -10.93 9.62
CA ALA A 55 -7.42 -10.19 10.04
C ALA A 55 -6.13 -11.00 9.83
N LYS A 56 -6.14 -12.30 10.21
CA LYS A 56 -4.99 -13.18 10.01
C LYS A 56 -4.69 -13.45 8.54
N GLU A 57 -5.70 -13.47 7.67
CA GLU A 57 -5.53 -13.70 6.23
C GLU A 57 -5.11 -12.45 5.45
N VAL A 58 -5.56 -11.25 5.86
CA VAL A 58 -5.19 -10.00 5.18
C VAL A 58 -3.79 -9.52 5.55
N ARG A 59 -3.31 -9.82 6.76
CA ARG A 59 -1.99 -9.38 7.27
C ARG A 59 -0.84 -9.62 6.28
N PRO A 60 -0.62 -10.83 5.71
CA PRO A 60 0.48 -11.05 4.79
C PRO A 60 0.43 -10.21 3.51
N LEU A 61 -0.77 -9.81 3.07
CA LEU A 61 -0.94 -8.93 1.91
C LEU A 61 -0.49 -7.50 2.26
N VAL A 62 -0.96 -6.97 3.40
CA VAL A 62 -0.60 -5.61 3.85
C VAL A 62 0.89 -5.50 4.15
N GLU A 63 1.46 -6.47 4.88
CA GLU A 63 2.90 -6.49 5.19
C GLU A 63 3.75 -6.46 3.90
N ARG A 64 3.31 -7.19 2.87
CA ARG A 64 3.96 -7.21 1.56
C ARG A 64 3.83 -5.86 0.85
N CYS A 65 2.65 -5.22 0.90
CA CYS A 65 2.46 -3.91 0.28
C CYS A 65 3.39 -2.87 0.91
N VAL A 66 3.44 -2.77 2.24
CA VAL A 66 4.33 -1.85 2.95
C VAL A 66 5.80 -2.15 2.61
N THR A 67 6.19 -3.44 2.57
CA THR A 67 7.57 -3.82 2.19
C THR A 67 7.93 -3.38 0.78
N ILE A 68 7.02 -3.53 -0.19
CA ILE A 68 7.27 -3.12 -1.58
C ILE A 68 7.46 -1.60 -1.67
N ALA A 69 6.60 -0.82 -1.00
CA ALA A 69 6.69 0.63 -1.00
C ALA A 69 7.98 1.11 -0.30
N ARG A 70 8.26 0.60 0.91
CA ARG A 70 9.47 0.93 1.67
C ARG A 70 10.76 0.69 0.89
N ARG A 71 10.86 -0.46 0.21
CA ARG A 71 12.05 -0.81 -0.60
C ARG A 71 12.22 0.08 -1.84
N ALA A 72 11.17 0.75 -2.29
CA ALA A 72 11.23 1.66 -3.42
C ALA A 72 11.63 3.09 -3.01
N LEU A 73 11.55 3.47 -1.72
CA LEU A 73 11.88 4.83 -1.27
C LEU A 73 13.31 5.29 -1.62
N PRO A 74 14.37 4.49 -1.41
CA PRO A 74 15.73 4.94 -1.76
C PRO A 74 15.90 5.22 -3.25
N HIS A 75 15.19 4.48 -4.11
CA HIS A 75 15.17 4.72 -5.55
C HIS A 75 14.39 5.99 -5.91
N GLN A 76 13.38 6.35 -5.13
CA GLN A 76 12.65 7.60 -5.30
C GLN A 76 13.54 8.78 -4.89
N GLU A 77 14.13 8.73 -3.69
CA GLU A 77 15.04 9.76 -3.18
C GLU A 77 16.23 10.00 -4.13
N ALA A 78 16.83 8.93 -4.66
CA ALA A 78 17.92 9.05 -5.63
C ALA A 78 17.47 9.62 -6.98
N ALA A 79 16.23 9.35 -7.41
CA ALA A 79 15.69 9.94 -8.63
C ALA A 79 15.36 11.43 -8.42
N ASP A 80 14.80 11.79 -7.27
CA ASP A 80 14.46 13.18 -6.92
C ASP A 80 15.71 14.07 -6.94
N GLN A 81 16.89 13.54 -6.57
CA GLN A 81 18.18 14.26 -6.65
C GLN A 81 18.67 14.51 -8.08
N LEU A 82 18.23 13.72 -9.05
CA LEU A 82 18.62 13.83 -10.47
C LEU A 82 17.62 14.68 -11.27
N GLU A 83 16.48 15.02 -10.69
CA GLU A 83 15.44 15.82 -11.34
C GLU A 83 15.84 17.30 -11.35
N PRO A 84 15.72 18.01 -12.50
CA PRO A 84 16.02 19.43 -12.56
C PRO A 84 14.91 20.24 -11.88
N ASP A 85 15.25 21.39 -11.32
CA ASP A 85 14.29 22.37 -10.77
C ASP A 85 13.45 23.09 -11.85
N ALA A 86 13.40 22.54 -13.07
CA ALA A 86 12.69 23.12 -14.20
C ALA A 86 11.23 22.68 -14.19
N GLU A 87 10.31 23.63 -14.37
CA GLU A 87 8.89 23.32 -14.52
C GLU A 87 8.63 22.39 -15.71
N ARG A 88 7.62 21.52 -15.58
CA ARG A 88 7.25 20.57 -16.61
C ARG A 88 6.80 21.29 -17.90
N ASN A 89 7.18 20.75 -19.06
CA ASN A 89 6.89 21.30 -20.40
C ASN A 89 7.62 22.61 -20.76
N THR A 90 8.55 23.09 -19.94
CA THR A 90 9.48 24.15 -20.33
C THR A 90 10.53 23.66 -21.33
N GLU A 91 11.24 24.59 -21.98
CA GLU A 91 12.38 24.25 -22.84
C GLU A 91 13.50 23.56 -22.07
N GLN A 92 13.83 24.06 -20.87
CA GLN A 92 14.80 23.44 -19.97
C GLN A 92 14.44 21.98 -19.69
N TRP A 93 13.16 21.69 -19.42
CA TRP A 93 12.67 20.33 -19.21
C TRP A 93 12.73 19.46 -20.48
N ARG A 94 12.52 20.02 -21.68
CA ARG A 94 12.68 19.31 -22.95
C ARG A 94 14.15 18.95 -23.21
N THR A 95 15.05 19.89 -22.97
CA THR A 95 16.51 19.69 -23.13
C THR A 95 17.03 18.64 -22.15
N TRP A 96 16.64 18.71 -20.88
CA TRP A 96 17.03 17.72 -19.89
C TRP A 96 16.61 16.30 -20.29
N ARG A 97 15.40 16.11 -20.85
CA ARG A 97 14.95 14.78 -21.32
C ARG A 97 15.79 14.18 -22.46
N GLN A 98 16.58 14.99 -23.16
CA GLN A 98 17.51 14.53 -24.20
C GLN A 98 18.92 14.26 -23.66
N SER A 99 19.20 14.62 -22.41
CA SER A 99 20.51 14.47 -21.78
C SER A 99 20.78 13.07 -21.23
N ASP A 100 22.03 12.79 -20.88
CA ASP A 100 22.41 11.57 -20.17
C ASP A 100 21.87 11.55 -18.72
N GLN A 101 21.70 12.70 -18.08
CA GLN A 101 21.08 12.79 -16.75
C GLN A 101 19.65 12.21 -16.73
N TYR A 102 18.89 12.40 -17.82
CA TYR A 102 17.57 11.78 -17.94
C TYR A 102 17.66 10.26 -18.03
N ARG A 103 18.70 9.70 -18.66
CA ARG A 103 18.90 8.24 -18.73
C ARG A 103 19.17 7.69 -17.34
N ASP A 104 20.01 8.36 -16.56
CA ASP A 104 20.33 7.97 -15.18
C ASP A 104 19.11 8.10 -14.26
N TRP A 105 18.37 9.21 -14.38
CA TRP A 105 17.10 9.42 -13.68
C TRP A 105 16.08 8.31 -14.02
N ASN A 106 15.92 8.00 -15.31
CA ASN A 106 14.97 6.99 -15.78
C ASN A 106 15.33 5.58 -15.28
N GLN A 107 16.62 5.24 -15.27
CA GLN A 107 17.09 3.97 -14.67
C GLN A 107 16.80 3.92 -13.17
N THR A 108 17.01 5.03 -12.47
CA THR A 108 16.83 5.15 -11.02
C THR A 108 15.36 5.09 -10.61
N ILE A 109 14.45 5.74 -11.35
CA ILE A 109 13.01 5.76 -11.04
C ILE A 109 12.26 4.49 -11.48
N ALA A 110 12.81 3.72 -12.44
CA ALA A 110 12.14 2.55 -13.01
C ALA A 110 11.66 1.52 -11.96
N PRO A 111 12.44 1.16 -10.91
CA PRO A 111 11.98 0.30 -9.81
C PRO A 111 10.77 0.86 -9.05
N VAL A 112 10.70 2.19 -8.85
CA VAL A 112 9.58 2.86 -8.18
C VAL A 112 8.30 2.72 -9.01
N VAL A 113 8.40 2.95 -10.32
CA VAL A 113 7.29 2.77 -11.26
C VAL A 113 6.81 1.32 -11.26
N ALA A 114 7.74 0.35 -11.29
CA ALA A 114 7.42 -1.06 -11.22
C ALA A 114 6.73 -1.43 -9.90
N ALA A 115 7.20 -0.89 -8.78
CA ALA A 115 6.60 -1.07 -7.46
C ALA A 115 5.16 -0.50 -7.40
N ARG A 116 4.94 0.73 -7.89
CA ARG A 116 3.61 1.36 -7.98
C ARG A 116 2.65 0.52 -8.83
N ARG A 117 3.08 0.06 -10.01
CA ARG A 117 2.27 -0.83 -10.88
C ARG A 117 1.91 -2.15 -10.18
N ARG A 118 2.87 -2.75 -9.47
CA ARG A 118 2.65 -3.99 -8.71
C ARG A 118 1.65 -3.77 -7.57
N LEU A 119 1.76 -2.67 -6.85
CA LEU A 119 0.86 -2.31 -5.75
C LEU A 119 -0.56 -2.03 -6.24
N LEU A 120 -0.71 -1.35 -7.39
CA LEU A 120 -2.01 -1.17 -8.04
C LEU A 120 -2.68 -2.51 -8.38
N LYS A 121 -1.93 -3.50 -8.85
CA LYS A 121 -2.48 -4.85 -9.11
C LYS A 121 -2.93 -5.56 -7.82
N LEU A 122 -2.23 -5.32 -6.70
CA LEU A 122 -2.51 -5.94 -5.41
C LEU A 122 -3.72 -5.29 -4.72
N LEU A 123 -3.76 -3.95 -4.67
CA LEU A 123 -4.73 -3.14 -3.93
C LEU A 123 -5.94 -2.72 -4.79
N GLY A 124 -5.74 -2.52 -6.10
CA GLY A 124 -6.79 -2.08 -7.02
C GLY A 124 -7.23 -0.63 -6.82
N ASP A 125 -6.53 0.15 -6.00
CA ASP A 125 -6.91 1.52 -5.63
C ASP A 125 -5.70 2.46 -5.73
N LYS A 126 -5.84 3.55 -6.48
CA LYS A 126 -4.76 4.52 -6.72
C LYS A 126 -4.48 5.40 -5.50
N GLN A 127 -5.51 5.80 -4.77
CA GLN A 127 -5.39 6.63 -3.58
C GLN A 127 -4.69 5.85 -2.46
N ALA A 128 -5.03 4.57 -2.29
CA ALA A 128 -4.35 3.70 -1.34
C ALA A 128 -2.86 3.56 -1.68
N VAL A 129 -2.50 3.40 -2.96
CA VAL A 129 -1.08 3.35 -3.37
C VAL A 129 -0.37 4.67 -3.08
N ARG A 130 -1.03 5.82 -3.32
CA ARG A 130 -0.47 7.13 -3.01
C ARG A 130 -0.15 7.26 -1.51
N ILE A 131 -1.14 7.06 -0.64
CA ILE A 131 -0.99 7.07 0.83
C ILE A 131 0.11 6.11 1.30
N LEU A 132 0.23 4.96 0.64
CA LEU A 132 1.25 3.98 1.00
C LEU A 132 2.67 4.51 0.79
N PHE A 133 2.91 5.30 -0.27
CA PHE A 133 4.21 5.90 -0.56
C PHE A 133 4.43 7.21 0.21
N ASP A 134 3.41 8.05 0.33
CA ASP A 134 3.53 9.39 0.90
C ASP A 134 3.60 9.33 2.44
N ASP A 135 2.74 8.51 3.07
CA ASP A 135 2.54 8.55 4.52
C ASP A 135 3.08 7.30 5.24
N ILE A 136 2.75 6.11 4.72
CA ILE A 136 2.99 4.85 5.44
C ILE A 136 4.43 4.35 5.28
N ALA A 137 4.97 4.35 4.06
CA ALA A 137 6.29 3.80 3.80
C ALA A 137 7.41 4.57 4.52
N PRO A 138 7.45 5.93 4.51
CA PRO A 138 8.49 6.70 5.18
C PRO A 138 8.50 6.43 6.69
N ARG A 139 7.32 6.33 7.31
CA ARG A 139 7.16 5.96 8.72
C ARG A 139 7.82 4.63 9.12
N PHE A 140 8.02 3.71 8.17
CA PHE A 140 8.57 2.39 8.43
C PHE A 140 9.92 2.13 7.75
N GLN A 141 10.65 3.16 7.30
CA GLN A 141 11.92 3.04 6.57
C GLN A 141 12.93 2.12 7.26
N ASP A 142 13.12 2.31 8.57
CA ASP A 142 14.10 1.55 9.39
C ASP A 142 13.57 0.22 9.92
N ARG A 143 12.29 -0.10 9.66
CA ARG A 143 11.65 -1.30 10.22
C ARG A 143 11.72 -2.46 9.22
N PRO A 144 12.33 -3.62 9.58
CA PRO A 144 12.44 -4.76 8.66
C PRO A 144 11.13 -5.52 8.44
N GLY A 145 10.16 -5.42 9.38
CA GLY A 145 8.86 -6.07 9.26
C GLY A 145 7.94 -5.89 10.47
N GLY A 146 6.73 -6.45 10.39
CA GLY A 146 5.74 -6.38 11.46
C GLY A 146 5.02 -5.04 11.49
N TYR A 147 4.62 -4.53 10.33
CA TYR A 147 3.99 -3.21 10.18
C TYR A 147 2.55 -3.19 10.70
N THR A 148 1.91 -4.37 10.79
CA THR A 148 0.53 -4.50 11.25
C THR A 148 0.43 -5.21 12.60
N ARG A 149 -0.54 -4.78 13.41
CA ARG A 149 -0.91 -5.39 14.68
C ARG A 149 -2.36 -5.90 14.62
N ILE A 150 -2.61 -7.09 15.17
CA ILE A 150 -3.97 -7.63 15.30
C ILE A 150 -4.33 -7.61 16.78
N LEU A 151 -5.36 -6.83 17.13
CA LEU A 151 -5.92 -6.78 18.47
C LEU A 151 -7.25 -7.53 18.51
N ARG A 152 -7.47 -8.34 19.56
CA ARG A 152 -8.75 -9.00 19.80
C ARG A 152 -9.65 -8.02 20.55
N LEU A 153 -10.82 -7.76 20.00
CA LEU A 153 -11.87 -6.97 20.66
C LEU A 153 -12.84 -7.91 21.37
N ALA A 154 -13.68 -7.35 22.24
CA ALA A 154 -14.78 -8.07 22.87
C ALA A 154 -15.66 -8.79 21.82
N GLN A 155 -16.26 -9.90 22.23
CA GLN A 155 -17.12 -10.68 21.34
C GLN A 155 -18.28 -9.79 20.88
N ARG A 156 -18.49 -9.71 19.57
CA ARG A 156 -19.62 -8.96 19.02
C ARG A 156 -20.90 -9.53 19.63
N CYS A 157 -21.72 -8.69 20.24
CA CYS A 157 -23.07 -9.08 20.63
C CYS A 157 -23.78 -9.55 19.35
N ARG A 158 -24.07 -10.85 19.27
CA ARG A 158 -25.10 -11.31 18.33
C ARG A 158 -26.39 -10.79 18.93
N ALA A 159 -27.03 -9.83 18.28
CA ALA A 159 -28.46 -9.65 18.48
C ALA A 159 -29.08 -11.02 18.15
N LEU A 160 -29.54 -11.71 19.19
CA LEU A 160 -30.36 -12.90 19.07
C LEU A 160 -31.60 -12.44 18.30
N HIS A 161 -31.71 -12.86 17.03
CA HIS A 161 -32.94 -12.81 16.27
C HIS A 161 -33.49 -14.23 16.27
#